data_AF-A0A5Z5RMF8-F1
#
_entry.id   AF-A0A5Z5RMF8-F1
#
_cell.length_a   1.000
_cell.length_b   1.000
_cell.length_c   1.000
_cell.angle_alpha   90.00
_cell.angle_beta   90.00
_cell.angle_gamma   90.00
#
_symmetry.space_group_name_H-M   'P 1'
#
loop_
_entity.id
_entity.type
_entity.pdbx_description
1 polymer ?
#
loop_
_entity_poly.entity_id
_entity_poly.type
_entity_poly.pdbx_seq_one_letter_code
_entity_poly.pdbx_strand_id
1 'polypeptide(L)'
;MCDAILRNIKRYAIIYSLLFLAVILMLIVFVSYVCKFGMYSWSDSVEKWGQFGDYIGGVLNPALAFISIMLVCFTLYSTSRQSSIQSFESVLFELLRFHKDNLSEIKTTYSDGKVYVGREALSLYITEVKFNLLNIVDDSLPLDERLELSVNMVYLEGDNFANVGHYFRNIYHIFKHINDSNYLTEKEKTKYAKLVRAQISSIESGAMLLNGFSSVGKPAKKFIEKYSLLQGFSLSKGFKQQLHDLGALKLYDDVAYEDKKGH
;
A
#
# COMPACT_ATOMS: atom_id res chain seq x y z
N MET A 1 3.95 1.40 15.29
CA MET A 1 4.81 2.30 16.10
C MET A 1 6.21 1.70 16.29
N CYS A 2 6.33 0.44 16.70
CA CYS A 2 7.62 -0.26 16.90
C CYS A 2 8.56 -0.26 15.67
N ASP A 3 8.04 -0.53 14.46
CA ASP A 3 8.88 -0.58 13.24
C ASP A 3 9.41 0.77 12.76
N ALA A 4 8.71 1.86 13.08
CA ALA A 4 9.20 3.21 12.79
C ALA A 4 10.34 3.57 13.75
N ILE A 5 10.19 3.18 15.02
CA ILE A 5 11.22 3.31 16.05
C ILE A 5 12.44 2.47 15.69
N LEU A 6 12.26 1.21 15.28
CA LEU A 6 13.35 0.32 14.82
C LEU A 6 14.07 0.84 13.58
N ARG A 7 13.36 1.41 12.60
CA ARG A 7 13.98 2.02 11.41
C ARG A 7 14.77 3.27 11.77
N ASN A 8 14.24 4.12 12.65
CA ASN A 8 14.97 5.27 13.15
C ASN A 8 16.19 4.85 13.96
N ILE A 9 16.08 3.84 14.84
CA ILE A 9 17.20 3.26 15.59
C ILE A 9 18.28 2.75 14.64
N LYS A 10 17.92 2.04 13.55
CA LYS A 10 18.91 1.58 12.56
C LYS A 10 19.59 2.72 11.82
N ARG A 11 18.86 3.79 11.45
CA ARG A 11 19.44 4.99 10.82
C ARG A 11 20.41 5.71 11.75
N TYR A 12 20.00 5.95 13.00
CA TYR A 12 20.86 6.55 14.01
C TYR A 12 22.05 5.65 14.33
N ALA A 13 21.88 4.34 14.40
CA ALA A 13 22.96 3.38 14.61
C ALA A 13 24.01 3.44 13.49
N ILE A 14 23.59 3.54 12.23
CA ILE A 14 24.53 3.71 11.10
C ILE A 14 25.31 5.02 11.24
N ILE A 15 24.62 6.13 11.50
CA ILE A 15 25.26 7.44 11.67
C ILE A 15 26.24 7.42 12.86
N TYR A 16 25.83 6.92 14.02
CA TYR A 16 26.68 6.79 15.20
C TYR A 16 27.85 5.82 14.97
N SER A 17 27.65 4.75 14.20
CA SER A 17 28.74 3.82 13.86
C SER A 17 29.80 4.47 12.95
N LEU A 18 29.38 5.31 11.99
CA LEU A 18 30.27 6.05 11.10
C LEU A 18 31.04 7.13 11.87
N LEU A 19 30.37 7.85 12.77
CA LEU A 19 31.00 8.83 13.66
C LEU A 19 32.00 8.15 14.61
N PHE A 20 31.61 7.02 15.20
CA PHE A 20 32.48 6.24 16.08
C PHE A 20 33.72 5.72 15.34
N LEU A 21 33.55 5.22 14.11
CA LEU A 21 34.65 4.81 13.25
C LEU A 21 35.60 5.99 12.95
N ALA A 22 35.06 7.18 12.66
CA ALA A 22 35.87 8.38 12.45
C ALA A 22 36.72 8.73 13.69
N VAL A 23 36.10 8.64 14.88
CA VAL A 23 36.78 8.89 16.16
C VAL A 23 37.85 7.84 16.44
N ILE A 24 37.60 6.57 16.14
CA ILE A 24 38.60 5.50 16.24
C ILE A 24 39.78 5.77 15.32
N LEU A 25 39.54 6.13 14.06
CA LEU A 25 40.63 6.44 13.13
C LEU A 25 41.46 7.63 13.61
N MET A 26 40.83 8.68 14.13
CA MET A 26 41.54 9.80 14.78
C MET A 26 42.37 9.36 15.98
N LEU A 27 41.81 8.50 16.85
CA LEU A 27 42.51 7.95 18.01
C LEU A 27 43.68 7.05 17.62
N ILE A 28 43.55 6.21 16.60
CA ILE A 28 44.63 5.33 16.11
C ILE A 28 45.78 6.18 15.61
N VAL A 29 45.51 7.20 14.79
CA VAL A 29 46.53 8.12 14.30
C VAL A 29 47.20 8.86 15.47
N PHE A 30 46.42 9.34 16.44
CA PHE A 30 46.96 10.01 17.63
C PHE A 30 47.81 9.09 18.51
N VAL A 31 47.34 7.87 18.80
CA VAL A 31 48.05 6.88 19.62
C VAL A 31 49.31 6.39 18.93
N SER A 32 49.26 6.10 17.63
CA SER A 32 50.45 5.71 16.85
C SER A 32 51.53 6.78 16.88
N TYR A 33 51.15 8.07 16.89
CA TYR A 33 52.07 9.18 17.09
C TYR A 33 52.67 9.19 18.49
N VAL A 34 51.85 9.12 19.55
CA VAL A 34 52.32 9.12 20.94
C VAL A 34 53.22 7.91 21.22
N CYS A 35 52.90 6.72 20.72
CA CYS A 35 53.72 5.53 20.91
C CYS A 35 55.09 5.62 20.21
N LYS A 36 55.19 6.28 19.04
CA LYS A 36 56.47 6.43 18.33
C LYS A 36 57.31 7.60 18.85
N PHE A 37 56.68 8.68 19.30
CA PHE A 37 57.37 9.96 19.56
C PHE A 37 57.21 10.48 21.00
N GLY A 38 56.37 9.87 21.84
CA GLY A 38 56.01 10.36 23.18
C GLY A 38 57.10 10.26 24.26
N MET A 39 58.25 9.62 23.97
CA MET A 39 59.41 9.60 24.87
C MET A 39 60.40 10.74 24.62
N TYR A 40 60.15 11.59 23.62
CA TYR A 40 61.00 12.74 23.28
C TYR A 40 60.40 14.04 23.82
N SER A 41 61.25 15.00 24.20
CA SER A 41 60.85 16.36 24.57
C SER A 41 60.05 17.02 23.45
N TRP A 42 59.09 17.89 23.79
CA TRP A 42 58.35 18.69 22.83
C TRP A 42 59.33 19.44 21.90
N SER A 43 59.08 19.39 20.59
CA SER A 43 59.94 20.06 19.61
C SER A 43 59.65 21.55 19.59
N ASP A 44 60.69 22.38 19.77
CA ASP A 44 60.62 23.85 19.62
C ASP A 44 60.63 24.29 18.14
N SER A 45 60.93 23.38 17.19
CA SER A 45 60.95 23.71 15.77
C SER A 45 59.55 23.65 15.14
N VAL A 46 59.13 24.78 14.56
CA VAL A 46 57.86 24.92 13.82
C VAL A 46 57.81 23.97 12.61
N GLU A 47 58.95 23.67 11.99
CA GLU A 47 59.03 22.78 10.82
C GLU A 47 58.57 21.35 11.12
N LYS A 48 58.91 20.80 12.30
CA LYS A 48 58.48 19.45 12.69
C LYS A 48 56.98 19.38 12.99
N TRP A 49 56.39 20.48 13.47
CA TRP A 49 54.95 20.61 13.61
C TRP A 49 54.23 20.66 12.26
N GLY A 50 54.85 21.28 11.24
CA GLY A 50 54.37 21.23 9.86
C GLY A 50 54.32 19.79 9.32
N GLN A 51 55.42 19.06 9.44
CA GLN A 51 55.50 17.66 8.97
C GLN A 51 54.51 16.73 9.70
N PHE A 52 54.27 16.95 10.99
CA PHE A 52 53.22 16.24 11.72
C PHE A 52 51.83 16.54 11.18
N GLY A 53 51.52 17.83 10.96
CA GLY A 53 50.28 18.26 10.34
C GLY A 53 50.04 17.62 8.97
N ASP A 54 51.10 17.49 8.16
CA ASP A 54 51.04 16.83 6.85
C ASP A 54 50.70 15.35 6.95
N TYR A 55 51.27 14.62 7.92
CA TYR A 55 50.93 13.21 8.16
C TYR A 55 49.48 13.03 8.62
N ILE A 56 49.04 13.83 9.60
CA ILE A 56 47.66 13.81 10.10
C ILE A 56 46.69 14.13 8.96
N GLY A 57 46.94 15.20 8.22
CA GLY A 57 46.12 15.62 7.07
C GLY A 57 46.11 14.57 5.96
N GLY A 58 47.25 13.94 5.68
CA GLY A 58 47.37 12.90 4.66
C GLY A 58 46.58 11.63 4.95
N VAL A 59 46.36 11.29 6.23
CA VAL A 59 45.59 10.10 6.63
C VAL A 59 44.12 10.45 6.91
N LEU A 60 43.86 11.52 7.66
CA LEU A 60 42.50 11.88 8.07
C LEU A 60 41.68 12.44 6.92
N ASN A 61 42.25 13.26 6.03
CA ASN A 61 41.45 13.89 4.96
C ASN A 61 40.86 12.84 4.00
N PRO A 62 41.61 11.84 3.49
CA PRO A 62 41.01 10.77 2.69
C PRO A 62 39.98 9.94 3.44
N ALA A 63 40.21 9.64 4.73
CA ALA A 63 39.26 8.89 5.55
C ALA A 63 37.94 9.66 5.75
N LEU A 64 38.02 10.95 6.08
CA LEU A 64 36.85 11.82 6.22
C LEU A 64 36.15 12.05 4.88
N ALA A 65 36.89 12.16 3.77
CA ALA A 65 36.33 12.23 2.43
C ALA A 65 35.55 10.96 2.07
N PHE A 66 36.08 9.78 2.39
CA PHE A 66 35.39 8.51 2.16
C PHE A 66 34.09 8.42 2.99
N ILE A 67 34.13 8.78 4.28
CA ILE A 67 32.94 8.84 5.13
C ILE A 67 31.91 9.82 4.56
N SER A 68 32.35 10.99 4.10
CA SER A 68 31.49 12.00 3.49
C SER A 68 30.79 11.46 2.25
N ILE A 69 31.51 10.76 1.37
CA ILE A 69 30.93 10.10 0.19
C ILE A 69 29.90 9.05 0.60
N MET A 70 30.20 8.21 1.60
CA MET A 70 29.25 7.22 2.10
C MET A 70 27.97 7.86 2.65
N LEU A 71 28.08 8.95 3.41
CA LEU A 71 26.93 9.72 3.92
C LEU A 71 26.10 10.32 2.79
N VAL A 72 26.75 10.86 1.75
CA VAL A 72 26.07 11.38 0.56
C VAL A 72 25.34 10.25 -0.18
N CYS A 73 25.98 9.11 -0.43
CA CYS A 73 25.35 7.95 -1.06
C CYS A 73 24.12 7.46 -0.27
N PHE A 74 24.25 7.36 1.06
CA PHE A 74 23.13 7.01 1.94
C PHE A 74 21.98 8.03 1.87
N THR A 75 22.32 9.32 1.87
CA THR A 75 21.35 10.41 1.76
C THR A 75 20.63 10.35 0.42
N LEU A 76 21.35 10.18 -0.70
CA LEU A 76 20.78 10.06 -2.04
C LEU A 76 19.84 8.85 -2.14
N TYR A 77 20.23 7.70 -1.60
CA TYR A 77 19.37 6.51 -1.54
C TYR A 77 18.08 6.78 -0.74
N SER A 78 18.20 7.37 0.45
CA SER A 78 17.05 7.71 1.29
C SER A 78 16.12 8.73 0.61
N THR A 79 16.69 9.75 -0.04
CA THR A 79 15.95 10.78 -0.77
C THR A 79 15.26 10.20 -2.00
N SER A 80 15.95 9.35 -2.76
CA SER A 80 15.37 8.64 -3.91
C SER A 80 14.17 7.80 -3.49
N ARG A 81 14.31 7.00 -2.42
CA ARG A 81 13.20 6.22 -1.87
C ARG A 81 12.04 7.11 -1.42
N GLN A 82 12.32 8.22 -0.72
CA GLN A 82 11.28 9.15 -0.28
C GLN A 82 10.54 9.77 -1.47
N SER A 83 11.25 10.12 -2.54
CA SER A 83 10.66 10.64 -3.77
C SER A 83 9.75 9.60 -4.45
N SER A 84 10.16 8.32 -4.51
CA SER A 84 9.29 7.25 -5.01
C SER A 84 8.03 7.07 -4.18
N ILE A 85 8.11 7.17 -2.84
CA ILE A 85 6.95 7.12 -1.95
C ILE A 85 6.03 8.33 -2.16
N GLN A 86 6.58 9.53 -2.36
CA GLN A 86 5.77 10.71 -2.66
C GLN A 86 5.04 10.58 -4.00
N SER A 87 5.74 10.11 -5.05
CA SER A 87 5.12 9.85 -6.36
C SER A 87 4.01 8.80 -6.25
N PHE A 88 4.26 7.72 -5.50
CA PHE A 88 3.27 6.70 -5.18
C PHE A 88 2.02 7.28 -4.52
N GLU A 89 2.22 8.05 -3.44
CA GLU A 89 1.14 8.64 -2.66
C GLU A 89 0.30 9.60 -3.50
N SER A 90 0.94 10.44 -4.32
CA SER A 90 0.24 11.32 -5.26
C SER A 90 -0.67 10.55 -6.21
N VAL A 91 -0.17 9.47 -6.84
CA VAL A 91 -0.99 8.62 -7.72
C VAL A 91 -2.10 7.92 -6.95
N LEU A 92 -1.81 7.41 -5.75
CA LEU A 92 -2.80 6.73 -4.90
C LEU A 92 -3.94 7.68 -4.50
N PHE A 93 -3.61 8.90 -4.07
CA PHE A 93 -4.61 9.89 -3.66
C PHE A 93 -5.43 10.39 -4.84
N GLU A 94 -4.85 10.50 -6.03
CA GLU A 94 -5.60 10.85 -7.23
C GLU A 94 -6.55 9.72 -7.64
N LEU A 95 -6.11 8.45 -7.58
CA LEU A 95 -7.01 7.31 -7.79
C LEU A 95 -8.16 7.28 -6.78
N LEU A 96 -7.89 7.60 -5.50
CA LEU A 96 -8.91 7.72 -4.46
C LEU A 96 -9.89 8.88 -4.68
N ARG A 97 -9.43 9.97 -5.31
CA ARG A 97 -10.30 11.06 -5.72
C ARG A 97 -11.22 10.60 -6.85
N PHE A 98 -10.66 10.00 -7.89
CA PHE A 98 -11.46 9.41 -8.98
C PHE A 98 -12.42 8.32 -8.49
N HIS A 99 -12.07 7.55 -7.46
CA HIS A 99 -13.00 6.60 -6.84
C HIS A 99 -14.28 7.28 -6.35
N LYS A 100 -14.14 8.44 -5.68
CA LYS A 100 -15.29 9.22 -5.19
C LYS A 100 -16.09 9.83 -6.33
N ASP A 101 -15.42 10.33 -7.37
CA ASP A 101 -16.07 10.90 -8.55
C ASP A 101 -16.85 9.81 -9.29
N ASN A 102 -16.22 8.68 -9.60
CA ASN A 102 -16.85 7.50 -10.20
C ASN A 102 -18.06 7.02 -9.40
N LEU A 103 -17.99 7.02 -8.06
CA LEU A 103 -19.13 6.67 -7.21
C LEU A 103 -20.30 7.63 -7.48
N SER A 104 -20.07 8.94 -7.47
CA SER A 104 -21.11 9.93 -7.70
C SER A 104 -21.66 9.94 -9.14
N GLU A 105 -20.94 9.35 -10.08
CA GLU A 105 -21.37 9.16 -11.46
C GLU A 105 -22.18 7.87 -11.69
N ILE A 106 -22.25 6.96 -10.72
CA ILE A 106 -23.15 5.79 -10.80
C ILE A 106 -24.58 6.29 -10.70
N LYS A 107 -25.38 6.00 -11.73
CA LYS A 107 -26.78 6.40 -11.81
C LYS A 107 -27.62 5.24 -12.31
N THR A 108 -28.86 5.18 -11.85
CA THR A 108 -29.88 4.27 -12.36
C THR A 108 -31.24 4.93 -12.24
N THR A 109 -32.12 4.64 -13.19
CA THR A 109 -33.52 5.10 -13.15
C THR A 109 -34.41 3.90 -12.87
N TYR A 110 -35.19 3.97 -11.80
CA TYR A 110 -36.14 2.91 -11.46
C TYR A 110 -37.51 3.17 -12.10
N SER A 111 -38.41 2.18 -12.06
CA SER A 111 -39.72 2.23 -12.76
C SER A 111 -40.61 3.41 -12.37
N ASP A 112 -40.34 4.09 -11.24
CA ASP A 112 -41.04 5.30 -10.80
C ASP A 112 -40.50 6.60 -11.43
N GLY A 113 -39.52 6.49 -12.34
CA GLY A 113 -38.86 7.61 -13.00
C GLY A 113 -37.85 8.35 -12.11
N LYS A 114 -37.63 7.93 -10.86
CA LYS A 114 -36.63 8.55 -9.99
C LYS A 114 -35.23 8.09 -10.36
N VAL A 115 -34.32 9.04 -10.34
CA VAL A 115 -32.90 8.82 -10.55
C VAL A 115 -32.24 8.62 -9.19
N TYR A 116 -31.61 7.46 -9.02
CA TYR A 116 -30.77 7.14 -7.87
C TYR A 116 -29.31 7.29 -8.26
N VAL A 117 -28.50 7.80 -7.34
CA VAL A 117 -27.11 8.17 -7.60
C VAL A 117 -26.23 7.57 -6.49
N GLY A 118 -24.95 7.30 -6.78
CA GLY A 118 -23.99 6.97 -5.73
C GLY A 118 -24.31 5.67 -4.99
N ARG A 119 -24.39 5.75 -3.66
CA ARG A 119 -24.58 4.56 -2.81
C ARG A 119 -26.00 4.01 -2.93
N GLU A 120 -26.98 4.86 -3.17
CA GLU A 120 -28.35 4.48 -3.43
C GLU A 120 -28.44 3.69 -4.74
N ALA A 121 -27.74 4.14 -5.78
CA ALA A 121 -27.60 3.36 -7.02
C ALA A 121 -26.88 2.02 -6.76
N LEU A 122 -25.80 1.99 -5.98
CA LEU A 122 -25.16 0.70 -5.61
C LEU A 122 -26.09 -0.23 -4.82
N SER A 123 -26.99 0.30 -4.00
CA SER A 123 -28.01 -0.50 -3.32
C SER A 123 -28.98 -1.16 -4.31
N LEU A 124 -29.36 -0.44 -5.37
CA LEU A 124 -30.18 -0.98 -6.44
C LEU A 124 -29.42 -2.00 -7.29
N TYR A 125 -28.14 -1.76 -7.57
CA TYR A 125 -27.26 -2.76 -8.20
C TYR A 125 -27.27 -4.09 -7.44
N ILE A 126 -27.11 -4.06 -6.11
CA ILE A 126 -27.21 -5.27 -5.27
C ILE A 126 -28.58 -5.94 -5.38
N THR A 127 -29.64 -5.13 -5.48
CA THR A 127 -31.02 -5.62 -5.59
C THR A 127 -31.26 -6.32 -6.93
N GLU A 128 -30.74 -5.77 -8.03
CA GLU A 128 -30.84 -6.41 -9.35
C GLU A 128 -30.03 -7.69 -9.43
N VAL A 129 -28.80 -7.72 -8.90
CA VAL A 129 -28.02 -8.96 -8.82
C VAL A 129 -28.78 -10.03 -8.03
N LYS A 130 -29.39 -9.66 -6.90
CA LYS A 130 -30.23 -10.58 -6.13
C LYS A 130 -31.42 -11.08 -6.95
N PHE A 131 -32.13 -10.18 -7.63
CA PHE A 131 -33.30 -10.53 -8.43
C PHE A 131 -32.91 -11.50 -9.55
N ASN A 132 -31.82 -11.22 -10.26
CA ASN A 132 -31.28 -12.07 -11.30
C ASN A 132 -30.93 -13.47 -10.78
N LEU A 133 -30.19 -13.54 -9.66
CA LEU A 133 -29.73 -14.80 -9.08
C LEU A 133 -30.87 -15.72 -8.62
N LEU A 134 -31.96 -15.13 -8.12
CA LEU A 134 -33.05 -15.87 -7.47
C LEU A 134 -34.26 -16.13 -8.40
N ASN A 135 -34.42 -15.35 -9.47
CA ASN A 135 -35.64 -15.41 -10.29
C ASN A 135 -35.41 -15.52 -11.79
N ILE A 136 -34.21 -15.16 -12.29
CA ILE A 136 -33.94 -15.10 -13.74
C ILE A 136 -32.99 -16.21 -14.17
N VAL A 137 -31.90 -16.40 -13.43
CA VAL A 137 -30.89 -17.39 -13.77
C VAL A 137 -31.36 -18.79 -13.38
N ASP A 138 -31.12 -19.75 -14.27
CA ASP A 138 -31.50 -21.15 -14.08
C ASP A 138 -30.84 -21.76 -12.83
N ASP A 139 -31.66 -22.26 -11.92
CA ASP A 139 -31.24 -22.93 -10.68
C ASP A 139 -30.50 -24.25 -10.92
N SER A 140 -30.62 -24.84 -12.11
CA SER A 140 -29.90 -26.07 -12.50
C SER A 140 -28.40 -25.85 -12.72
N LEU A 141 -27.98 -24.61 -12.98
CA LEU A 141 -26.59 -24.26 -13.24
C LEU A 141 -25.72 -24.33 -11.96
N PRO A 142 -24.42 -24.62 -12.09
CA PRO A 142 -23.47 -24.46 -11.00
C PRO A 142 -23.52 -23.06 -10.37
N LEU A 143 -23.37 -22.98 -9.05
CA LEU A 143 -23.54 -21.72 -8.32
C LEU A 143 -22.61 -20.59 -8.80
N ASP A 144 -21.36 -20.90 -9.12
CA ASP A 144 -20.39 -19.94 -9.61
C ASP A 144 -20.81 -19.37 -10.97
N GLU A 145 -21.32 -20.20 -11.87
CA GLU A 145 -21.91 -19.77 -13.14
C GLU A 145 -23.17 -18.93 -12.91
N ARG A 146 -24.02 -19.32 -11.96
CA ARG A 146 -25.23 -18.55 -11.63
C ARG A 146 -24.91 -17.15 -11.12
N LEU A 147 -23.91 -17.04 -10.22
CA LEU A 147 -23.44 -15.77 -9.69
C LEU A 147 -22.82 -14.92 -10.79
N GLU A 148 -21.97 -15.51 -11.64
CA GLU A 148 -21.35 -14.80 -12.75
C GLU A 148 -22.41 -14.23 -13.72
N LEU A 149 -23.40 -15.04 -14.13
CA LEU A 149 -24.49 -14.61 -14.99
C LEU A 149 -25.35 -13.51 -14.33
N SER A 150 -25.73 -13.68 -13.06
CA SER A 150 -26.57 -12.72 -12.35
C SER A 150 -25.97 -11.31 -12.30
N VAL A 151 -24.64 -11.23 -12.19
CA VAL A 151 -23.90 -9.96 -12.15
C VAL A 151 -23.64 -9.44 -13.56
N ASN A 152 -23.25 -10.31 -14.50
CA ASN A 152 -23.01 -9.93 -15.90
C ASN A 152 -24.29 -9.34 -16.54
N MET A 153 -25.48 -9.84 -16.21
CA MET A 153 -26.75 -9.30 -16.70
C MET A 153 -26.92 -7.80 -16.38
N VAL A 154 -26.50 -7.36 -15.19
CA VAL A 154 -26.60 -5.93 -14.80
C VAL A 154 -25.69 -5.04 -15.67
N TYR A 155 -24.60 -5.59 -16.22
CA TYR A 155 -23.74 -4.87 -17.16
C TYR A 155 -24.32 -4.76 -18.58
N LEU A 156 -25.34 -5.55 -18.90
CA LEU A 156 -25.99 -5.56 -20.21
C LEU A 156 -27.20 -4.62 -20.26
N GLU A 157 -27.68 -4.12 -19.12
CA GLU A 157 -28.85 -3.24 -19.00
C GLU A 157 -28.58 -1.78 -19.40
N GLY A 158 -28.21 -1.55 -20.65
CA GLY A 158 -28.21 -0.22 -21.28
C GLY A 158 -27.55 0.89 -20.45
N ASP A 159 -28.29 1.98 -20.21
CA ASP A 159 -27.80 3.16 -19.48
C ASP A 159 -27.84 3.00 -17.94
N ASN A 160 -28.53 1.98 -17.42
CA ASN A 160 -28.60 1.75 -15.98
C ASN A 160 -27.28 1.17 -15.49
N PHE A 161 -26.73 1.75 -14.42
CA PHE A 161 -25.44 1.36 -13.86
C PHE A 161 -24.23 1.45 -14.81
N ALA A 162 -24.31 2.22 -15.91
CA ALA A 162 -23.24 2.31 -16.92
C ALA A 162 -21.83 2.55 -16.32
N ASN A 163 -21.76 3.31 -15.23
CA ASN A 163 -20.49 3.65 -14.55
C ASN A 163 -20.06 2.69 -13.44
N VAL A 164 -20.86 1.67 -13.10
CA VAL A 164 -20.52 0.71 -12.04
C VAL A 164 -19.26 -0.11 -12.39
N GLY A 165 -19.07 -0.40 -13.68
CA GLY A 165 -17.86 -1.08 -14.17
C GLY A 165 -16.62 -0.21 -14.03
N HIS A 166 -16.74 1.09 -14.32
CA HIS A 166 -15.66 2.07 -14.14
C HIS A 166 -15.27 2.21 -12.66
N TYR A 167 -16.27 2.27 -11.78
CA TYR A 167 -16.09 2.31 -10.33
C TYR A 167 -15.29 1.10 -9.81
N PHE A 168 -15.70 -0.14 -10.10
CA PHE A 168 -14.98 -1.33 -9.62
C PHE A 168 -13.61 -1.50 -10.27
N ARG A 169 -13.46 -1.11 -11.55
CA ARG A 169 -12.16 -1.10 -12.23
C ARG A 169 -11.19 -0.12 -11.56
N ASN A 170 -11.67 1.04 -11.10
CA ASN A 170 -10.84 1.97 -10.34
C ASN A 170 -10.38 1.37 -9.01
N ILE A 171 -11.26 0.70 -8.26
CA ILE A 171 -10.87 -0.05 -7.04
C ILE A 171 -9.77 -1.06 -7.35
N TYR A 172 -9.92 -1.86 -8.42
CA TYR A 172 -8.89 -2.79 -8.86
C TYR A 172 -7.55 -2.08 -9.10
N HIS A 173 -7.55 -0.94 -9.80
CA HIS A 173 -6.33 -0.18 -10.07
C HIS A 173 -5.69 0.42 -8.81
N ILE A 174 -6.48 0.86 -7.84
CA ILE A 174 -5.97 1.31 -6.53
C ILE A 174 -5.16 0.20 -5.86
N PHE A 175 -5.77 -0.98 -5.71
CA PHE A 175 -5.09 -2.09 -5.03
C PHE A 175 -3.97 -2.71 -5.86
N LYS A 176 -4.07 -2.67 -7.19
CA LYS A 176 -2.97 -3.03 -8.09
C LYS A 176 -1.78 -2.10 -7.90
N HIS A 177 -2.00 -0.79 -7.87
CA HIS A 177 -0.95 0.21 -7.64
C HIS A 177 -0.25 0.00 -6.30
N ILE A 178 -1.00 -0.26 -5.22
CA ILE A 178 -0.43 -0.64 -3.92
C ILE A 178 0.39 -1.92 -4.01
N ASN A 179 -0.15 -2.97 -4.64
CA ASN A 179 0.48 -4.28 -4.70
C ASN A 179 1.78 -4.30 -5.50
N ASP A 180 1.77 -3.65 -6.67
CA ASP A 180 2.84 -3.73 -7.67
C ASP A 180 3.99 -2.73 -7.37
N SER A 181 3.85 -1.92 -6.32
CA SER A 181 4.88 -0.96 -5.89
C SER A 181 6.06 -1.65 -5.18
N ASN A 182 7.14 -1.87 -5.91
CA ASN A 182 8.32 -2.63 -5.46
C ASN A 182 9.16 -1.93 -4.36
N TYR A 183 9.05 -0.62 -4.22
CA TYR A 183 9.77 0.16 -3.19
C TYR A 183 9.03 0.21 -1.84
N LEU A 184 7.81 -0.34 -1.79
CA LEU A 184 7.05 -0.50 -0.55
C LEU A 184 7.30 -1.87 0.05
N THR A 185 7.54 -1.88 1.37
CA THR A 185 7.50 -3.12 2.16
C THR A 185 6.08 -3.65 2.24
N GLU A 186 5.88 -4.97 2.45
CA GLU A 186 4.52 -5.53 2.61
C GLU A 186 3.74 -4.89 3.78
N LYS A 187 4.45 -4.42 4.83
CA LYS A 187 3.84 -3.65 5.93
C LYS A 187 3.32 -2.28 5.47
N GLU A 188 4.06 -1.59 4.61
CA GLU A 188 3.62 -0.31 4.01
C GLU A 188 2.45 -0.54 3.06
N LYS A 189 2.49 -1.58 2.20
CA LYS A 189 1.37 -1.93 1.34
C LYS A 189 0.09 -2.21 2.13
N THR A 190 0.20 -3.02 3.18
CA THR A 190 -0.92 -3.32 4.09
C THR A 190 -1.45 -2.04 4.76
N LYS A 191 -0.56 -1.13 5.18
CA LYS A 191 -0.96 0.17 5.74
C LYS A 191 -1.78 0.99 4.74
N TYR A 192 -1.31 1.16 3.51
CA TYR A 192 -2.05 1.91 2.48
C TYR A 192 -3.37 1.23 2.10
N ALA A 193 -3.38 -0.09 1.98
CA ALA A 193 -4.60 -0.84 1.71
C ALA A 193 -5.65 -0.64 2.82
N LYS A 194 -5.24 -0.64 4.10
CA LYS A 194 -6.14 -0.32 5.22
C LYS A 194 -6.66 1.12 5.16
N LEU A 195 -5.87 2.09 4.71
CA LEU A 195 -6.32 3.48 4.50
C LEU A 195 -7.39 3.57 3.41
N VAL A 196 -7.18 2.89 2.27
CA VAL A 196 -8.17 2.81 1.19
C VAL A 196 -9.44 2.14 1.68
N ARG A 197 -9.32 0.97 2.32
CA ARG A 197 -10.46 0.19 2.84
C ARG A 197 -11.31 1.01 3.81
N ALA A 198 -10.71 1.85 4.65
CA ALA A 198 -11.45 2.72 5.57
C ALA A 198 -12.32 3.78 4.87
N GLN A 199 -12.08 4.07 3.59
CA GLN A 199 -12.90 4.97 2.77
C GLN A 199 -14.03 4.26 2.02
N ILE A 200 -13.99 2.93 1.93
CA ILE A 200 -14.99 2.11 1.25
C ILE A 200 -16.11 1.81 2.26
N SER A 201 -17.33 2.24 1.97
CA SER A 201 -18.47 1.95 2.86
C SER A 201 -18.84 0.46 2.87
N SER A 202 -19.62 0.04 3.86
CA SER A 202 -20.04 -1.36 3.98
C SER A 202 -20.88 -1.83 2.78
N ILE A 203 -21.70 -0.93 2.20
CA ILE A 203 -22.51 -1.23 1.02
C ILE A 203 -21.66 -1.33 -0.25
N GLU A 204 -20.66 -0.46 -0.40
CA GLU A 204 -19.66 -0.54 -1.48
C GLU A 204 -18.90 -1.88 -1.40
N SER A 205 -18.55 -2.32 -0.19
CA SER A 205 -17.91 -3.63 0.04
C SER A 205 -18.83 -4.80 -0.31
N GLY A 206 -20.14 -4.70 -0.01
CA GLY A 206 -21.13 -5.69 -0.41
C GLY A 206 -21.34 -5.75 -1.92
N ALA A 207 -21.37 -4.61 -2.60
CA ALA A 207 -21.44 -4.54 -4.05
C ALA A 207 -20.15 -5.09 -4.70
N MET A 208 -18.98 -4.82 -4.12
CA MET A 208 -17.69 -5.35 -4.58
C MET A 208 -17.60 -6.88 -4.47
N LEU A 209 -18.16 -7.46 -3.40
CA LEU A 209 -18.29 -8.91 -3.26
C LEU A 209 -18.99 -9.52 -4.48
N LEU A 210 -20.14 -8.96 -4.85
CA LEU A 210 -20.92 -9.42 -6.00
C LEU A 210 -20.16 -9.18 -7.30
N ASN A 211 -19.58 -7.99 -7.47
CA ASN A 211 -18.80 -7.66 -8.65
C ASN A 211 -17.67 -8.67 -8.91
N GLY A 212 -16.97 -9.14 -7.87
CA GLY A 212 -15.89 -10.10 -8.06
C GLY A 212 -16.33 -11.50 -8.54
N PHE A 213 -17.63 -11.79 -8.59
CA PHE A 213 -18.18 -12.97 -9.29
C PHE A 213 -18.34 -12.76 -10.80
N SER A 214 -18.41 -11.51 -11.27
CA SER A 214 -18.54 -11.22 -12.71
C SER A 214 -17.27 -11.55 -13.48
N SER A 215 -17.41 -11.77 -14.78
CA SER A 215 -16.29 -11.98 -15.70
C SER A 215 -15.27 -10.82 -15.66
N VAL A 216 -15.76 -9.58 -15.59
CA VAL A 216 -14.94 -8.35 -15.57
C VAL A 216 -14.35 -8.04 -14.19
N GLY A 217 -15.01 -8.45 -13.11
CA GLY A 217 -14.59 -8.18 -11.72
C GLY A 217 -13.70 -9.27 -11.13
N LYS A 218 -13.71 -10.49 -11.69
CA LYS A 218 -12.87 -11.63 -11.25
C LYS A 218 -11.40 -11.30 -11.02
N PRO A 219 -10.71 -10.46 -11.83
CA PRO A 219 -9.32 -10.07 -11.57
C PRO A 219 -9.09 -9.34 -10.24
N ALA A 220 -10.12 -8.69 -9.68
CA ALA A 220 -10.04 -7.98 -8.40
C ALA A 220 -10.05 -8.91 -7.19
N LYS A 221 -10.54 -10.15 -7.35
CA LYS A 221 -10.67 -11.15 -6.27
C LYS A 221 -9.38 -11.34 -5.46
N LYS A 222 -8.24 -11.47 -6.13
CA LYS A 222 -6.91 -11.60 -5.48
C LYS A 222 -6.59 -10.43 -4.54
N PHE A 223 -7.06 -9.22 -4.84
CA PHE A 223 -6.83 -8.04 -4.01
C PHE A 223 -7.88 -7.90 -2.91
N ILE A 224 -9.13 -8.28 -3.21
CA ILE A 224 -10.22 -8.39 -2.23
C ILE A 224 -9.80 -9.31 -1.08
N GLU A 225 -9.22 -10.46 -1.41
CA GLU A 225 -8.71 -11.45 -0.44
C GLU A 225 -7.43 -10.97 0.24
N LYS A 226 -6.41 -10.54 -0.53
CA LYS A 226 -5.10 -10.13 0.03
C LYS A 226 -5.24 -9.03 1.09
N TYR A 227 -6.13 -8.07 0.86
CA TYR A 227 -6.31 -6.88 1.68
C TYR A 227 -7.59 -6.88 2.53
N SER A 228 -8.29 -8.02 2.61
CA SER A 228 -9.45 -8.20 3.49
C SER A 228 -10.52 -7.13 3.27
N LEU A 229 -10.91 -6.93 2.01
CA LEU A 229 -11.79 -5.83 1.60
C LEU A 229 -13.27 -6.09 1.85
N LEU A 230 -13.65 -7.30 2.25
CA LEU A 230 -15.02 -7.64 2.61
C LEU A 230 -15.24 -7.57 4.12
N GLN A 231 -14.27 -7.10 4.91
CA GLN A 231 -14.44 -6.92 6.34
C GLN A 231 -15.58 -5.93 6.62
N GLY A 232 -16.61 -6.40 7.34
CA GLY A 232 -17.75 -5.56 7.72
C GLY A 232 -18.70 -5.20 6.57
N PHE A 233 -18.67 -5.94 5.45
CA PHE A 233 -19.59 -5.72 4.34
C PHE A 233 -21.06 -5.85 4.77
N SER A 234 -21.91 -5.02 4.17
CA SER A 234 -23.36 -5.04 4.41
C SER A 234 -24.12 -5.44 3.16
N LEU A 235 -25.12 -6.31 3.37
CA LEU A 235 -26.19 -6.66 2.45
C LEU A 235 -27.48 -6.71 3.29
N SER A 236 -28.65 -6.74 2.65
CA SER A 236 -29.89 -7.02 3.39
C SER A 236 -29.75 -8.36 4.14
N LYS A 237 -30.25 -8.43 5.39
CA LYS A 237 -30.10 -9.62 6.24
C LYS A 237 -30.53 -10.90 5.53
N GLY A 238 -31.69 -10.85 4.85
CA GLY A 238 -32.21 -11.97 4.07
C GLY A 238 -31.28 -12.37 2.93
N PHE A 239 -30.76 -11.41 2.17
CA PHE A 239 -29.88 -11.75 1.04
C PHE A 239 -28.53 -12.29 1.51
N LYS A 240 -27.96 -11.73 2.58
CA LYS A 240 -26.72 -12.25 3.17
C LYS A 240 -26.87 -13.70 3.61
N GLN A 241 -28.00 -14.04 4.25
CA GLN A 241 -28.31 -15.41 4.65
C GLN A 241 -28.49 -16.33 3.43
N GLN A 242 -29.20 -15.88 2.39
CA GLN A 242 -29.35 -16.64 1.14
C GLN A 242 -28.00 -16.96 0.48
N LEU A 243 -27.09 -15.98 0.38
CA LEU A 243 -25.74 -16.20 -0.14
C LEU A 243 -24.91 -17.16 0.73
N HIS A 244 -25.09 -17.10 2.04
CA HIS A 244 -24.45 -18.04 2.96
C HIS A 244 -24.96 -19.47 2.74
N ASP A 245 -26.27 -19.65 2.65
CA ASP A 245 -26.92 -20.96 2.52
C ASP A 245 -26.62 -21.60 1.15
N LEU A 246 -26.55 -20.78 0.09
CA LEU A 246 -26.07 -21.22 -1.23
C LEU A 246 -24.59 -21.62 -1.21
N GLY A 247 -23.79 -21.12 -0.26
CA GLY A 247 -22.34 -21.31 -0.24
C GLY A 247 -21.56 -20.29 -1.07
N ALA A 248 -22.21 -19.22 -1.55
CA ALA A 248 -21.57 -18.17 -2.37
C ALA A 248 -20.45 -17.46 -1.62
N LEU A 249 -20.57 -17.27 -0.30
CA LEU A 249 -19.53 -16.64 0.51
C LEU A 249 -18.24 -17.48 0.60
N LYS A 250 -18.34 -18.80 0.43
CA LYS A 250 -17.18 -19.72 0.44
C LYS A 250 -16.37 -19.66 -0.85
N LEU A 251 -16.86 -18.94 -1.86
CA LEU A 251 -16.10 -18.70 -3.08
C LEU A 251 -14.99 -17.69 -2.87
N TYR A 252 -14.99 -16.90 -1.79
CA TYR A 252 -13.84 -16.10 -1.37
C TYR A 252 -13.11 -16.79 -0.23
N ASP A 253 -11.79 -16.64 -0.17
CA ASP A 253 -11.03 -17.06 1.00
C ASP A 253 -11.50 -16.33 2.27
N ASP A 254 -11.51 -17.02 3.42
CA ASP A 254 -11.94 -16.46 4.71
C ASP A 254 -11.22 -15.14 5.07
N VAL A 255 -9.96 -15.01 4.63
CA VAL A 255 -9.14 -13.80 4.84
C VAL A 255 -9.73 -12.55 4.19
N ALA A 256 -10.64 -12.68 3.21
CA ALA A 256 -11.36 -11.55 2.63
C ALA A 256 -12.27 -10.85 3.67
N TYR A 257 -12.76 -11.60 4.66
CA TYR A 257 -13.76 -11.15 5.64
C TYR A 257 -13.16 -10.76 7.00
N GLU A 258 -11.96 -11.23 7.31
CA GLU A 258 -11.32 -11.06 8.62
C GLU A 258 -10.45 -9.80 8.71
N ASP A 259 -10.34 -9.19 9.90
CA ASP A 259 -9.22 -8.28 10.15
C ASP A 259 -7.97 -9.12 10.38
N LYS A 260 -6.94 -8.94 9.53
CA LYS A 260 -5.59 -9.36 9.91
C LYS A 260 -5.22 -8.59 11.18
N LYS A 261 -5.40 -9.25 12.34
CA LYS A 261 -4.92 -8.79 13.66
C LYS A 261 -3.48 -8.33 13.44
N GLY A 262 -3.25 -7.03 13.67
CA GLY A 262 -2.06 -6.34 13.19
C GLY A 262 -0.75 -7.02 13.61
N HIS A 263 0.15 -7.18 12.63
CA HIS A 263 1.59 -7.37 12.85
C HIS A 263 2.33 -6.05 12.56
#